data_AF-A0A131Y7P7-F1
#
_entry.id   AF-A0A131Y7P7-F1
#
_cell.length_a   1.000
_cell.length_b   1.000
_cell.length_c   1.000
_cell.angle_alpha   90.00
_cell.angle_beta   90.00
_cell.angle_gamma   90.00
#
_symmetry.space_group_name_H-M   'P 1'
#
loop_
_entity.id
_entity.type
_entity.pdbx_description
1 polymer ?
#
loop_
_entity_poly.entity_id
_entity_poly.type
_entity_poly.pdbx_seq_one_letter_code
_entity_poly.pdbx_strand_id
1 'polypeptide(L)' 'MLCLNISVLRLLYFELRGLGYPMHDDIHRRYRYTAYRVFVRWLWRRLGKGNRMILPACAVCRIREEFPSETTTGFKYPR' A
#
# COMPACT_ATOMS: atom_id res chain seq x y z
N MET A 1 13.86 1.99 -4.38
CA MET A 1 12.41 2.26 -4.60
C MET A 1 11.76 2.65 -3.28
N LEU A 2 11.11 3.81 -3.18
CA LEU A 2 10.50 4.34 -1.94
C LEU A 2 9.48 3.39 -1.29
N CYS A 3 8.77 2.62 -2.11
CA CYS A 3 7.73 1.67 -1.69
C CYS A 3 8.26 0.32 -1.16
N LEU A 4 9.58 0.10 -1.12
CA LEU A 4 10.21 -1.08 -0.51
C LEU A 4 11.07 -0.75 0.72
N ASN A 5 11.37 0.54 0.96
CA ASN A 5 12.18 0.94 2.09
C ASN A 5 11.34 0.96 3.38
N ILE A 6 11.67 0.08 4.33
CA ILE A 6 10.93 -0.09 5.59
C ILE A 6 10.85 1.22 6.40
N SER A 7 11.94 1.99 6.49
CA SER A 7 11.96 3.25 7.24
C SER A 7 10.98 4.27 6.65
N VAL A 8 10.95 4.36 5.32
CA VAL A 8 10.02 5.24 4.59
C VAL A 8 8.57 4.75 4.76
N LEU A 9 8.33 3.44 4.65
CA LEU A 9 7.00 2.87 4.84
C LEU A 9 6.48 3.07 6.26
N ARG A 10 7.34 3.00 7.28
CA ARG A 10 6.97 3.24 8.68
C ARG A 10 6.53 4.68 8.90
N LEU A 11 7.24 5.65 8.32
CA LEU A 11 6.84 7.06 8.37
C LEU A 11 5.48 7.28 7.67
N LEU A 12 5.34 6.77 6.43
CA LEU A 12 4.13 6.93 5.63
C LEU A 12 2.93 6.21 6.24
N TYR A 13 3.17 5.12 6.96
CA TYR A 13 2.15 4.45 7.75
C TYR A 13 1.56 5.38 8.82
N PHE A 14 2.39 6.10 9.57
CA PHE A 14 1.90 7.06 10.58
C PHE A 14 1.11 8.21 9.95
N GLU A 15 1.55 8.71 8.80
CA GLU A 15 0.81 9.71 8.03
C GLU A 15 -0.57 9.18 7.60
N LEU A 16 -0.64 7.98 7.03
CA LEU A 16 -1.90 7.34 6.62
C LEU A 16 -2.83 7.06 7.81
N ARG A 17 -2.27 6.71 8.97
CA ARG A 17 -3.04 6.54 10.21
C ARG A 17 -3.66 7.87 10.67
N GLY A 18 -2.91 8.96 10.61
CA GLY A 18 -3.43 10.31 10.91
C GLY A 18 -4.57 10.75 9.98
N LEU A 19 -4.56 10.26 8.73
CA LEU A 19 -5.63 10.48 7.75
C LEU A 19 -6.85 9.55 7.95
N GLY A 20 -6.85 8.69 8.96
CA GLY A 20 -7.98 7.80 9.28
C GLY A 20 -8.12 6.59 8.36
N TYR A 21 -7.06 6.16 7.67
CA TYR A 21 -7.12 4.92 6.90
C TYR A 21 -7.17 3.69 7.81
N PRO A 22 -7.91 2.62 7.44
CA PRO A 22 -8.00 1.41 8.23
C PRO A 22 -6.66 0.69 8.25
N MET A 23 -6.24 0.25 9.44
CA MET A 23 -4.97 -0.41 9.66
C MET A 23 -5.20 -1.88 9.98
N HIS A 24 -4.37 -2.74 9.39
CA HIS A 24 -4.35 -4.17 9.69
C HIS A 24 -3.44 -4.44 10.89
N ASP A 25 -3.79 -5.47 11.66
CA ASP A 25 -2.97 -5.95 12.79
C ASP A 25 -1.72 -6.68 12.29
N ASP A 26 -1.83 -7.44 11.19
CA ASP A 26 -0.69 -8.08 10.54
C ASP A 26 0.28 -7.02 9.97
N ILE A 27 1.53 -7.09 10.45
CA ILE A 27 2.60 -6.14 10.14
C ILE A 27 2.92 -6.16 8.63
N HIS A 28 3.01 -7.34 8.03
CA HIS A 28 3.33 -7.47 6.61
C HIS A 28 2.19 -6.93 5.74
N ARG A 29 0.93 -7.24 6.07
CA ARG A 29 -0.25 -6.67 5.39
C ARG A 29 -0.29 -5.15 5.50
N ARG A 30 0.01 -4.60 6.68
CA ARG A 30 0.11 -3.15 6.91
C ARG A 30 1.16 -2.51 5.99
N TYR A 31 2.35 -3.11 5.88
CA TYR A 31 3.38 -2.61 4.97
C TYR A 31 3.01 -2.77 3.49
N ARG A 32 2.36 -3.88 3.09
CA ARG A 32 1.85 -4.06 1.71
C ARG A 32 0.88 -2.95 1.31
N TYR A 33 -0.14 -2.67 2.12
CA TYR A 33 -1.11 -1.61 1.80
C TYR A 33 -0.48 -0.23 1.78
N THR A 34 0.47 0.04 2.66
CA THR A 34 1.23 1.28 2.66
C THR A 34 2.05 1.40 1.37
N ALA A 35 2.78 0.35 0.99
CA ALA A 35 3.56 0.30 -0.24
C ALA A 35 2.70 0.52 -1.49
N TYR A 36 1.54 -0.12 -1.58
CA TYR A 36 0.59 0.09 -2.70
C TYR A 36 0.14 1.55 -2.81
N ARG A 37 -0.21 2.17 -1.68
CA ARG A 37 -0.67 3.56 -1.65
C ARG A 37 0.42 4.55 -2.01
N VAL A 38 1.64 4.31 -1.53
CA VAL A 38 2.80 5.14 -1.82
C VAL A 38 3.17 5.04 -3.30
N PHE A 39 3.12 3.84 -3.87
CA PHE A 39 3.35 3.63 -5.30
C PHE A 39 2.31 4.34 -6.17
N VAL A 40 1.02 4.21 -5.82
CA VAL A 40 -0.07 4.94 -6.51
C VAL A 40 0.10 6.45 -6.37
N ARG A 41 0.45 6.96 -5.18
CA ARG A 41 0.72 8.38 -4.97
C ARG A 41 1.91 8.88 -5.79
N TRP A 42 2.92 8.05 -5.96
CA TRP A 42 4.10 8.39 -6.76
C TRP A 42 3.75 8.52 -8.25
N LEU A 43 2.98 7.58 -8.80
CA LEU A 43 2.60 7.58 -10.21
C LEU A 43 1.56 8.66 -10.55
N TRP A 44 0.50 8.79 -9.74
CA TRP A 44 -0.67 9.59 -10.08
C TRP A 44 -0.93 10.77 -9.12
N ARG A 45 0.03 11.10 -8.26
CA ARG A 45 -0.14 12.15 -7.23
C ARG A 45 -1.33 11.83 -6.31
N ARG A 46 -2.14 12.82 -5.97
CA ARG A 46 -3.23 12.66 -5.00
C ARG A 46 -4.49 12.14 -5.69
N LEU A 47 -4.74 10.84 -5.60
CA LEU A 47 -6.06 10.28 -5.91
C LEU A 47 -7.02 10.57 -4.76
N GLY A 48 -8.11 11.28 -5.06
CA GLY A 48 -9.19 11.54 -4.11
C GLY A 48 -9.78 10.25 -3.52
N LYS A 49 -10.58 10.41 -2.46
CA LYS A 49 -11.25 9.27 -1.81
C LYS A 49 -12.15 8.54 -2.82
N GLY A 50 -12.04 7.22 -2.88
CA GLY A 50 -12.84 6.40 -3.80
C GLY A 50 -12.25 6.27 -5.21
N ASN A 51 -11.15 6.95 -5.55
CA ASN A 51 -10.45 6.67 -6.80
C ASN A 51 -9.38 5.60 -6.56
N ARG A 52 -9.60 4.37 -7.04
CA ARG A 52 -8.66 3.25 -6.93
C ARG A 52 -8.13 2.89 -8.30
N MET A 53 -6.81 2.92 -8.47
CA MET A 53 -6.13 2.51 -9.70
C MET A 53 -5.53 1.12 -9.55
N ILE A 54 -5.49 0.39 -10.68
CA ILE A 54 -4.86 -0.92 -10.76
C ILE A 54 -3.34 -0.71 -10.84
N LEU A 55 -2.59 -1.42 -9.98
CA LEU A 55 -1.14 -1.42 -10.03
C LEU A 55 -0.64 -2.42 -11.08
N PRO A 56 0.50 -2.14 -11.74
CA PRO A 56 1.13 -3.09 -12.64
C PRO A 56 1.57 -4.35 -11.88
N ALA A 57 1.42 -5.52 -12.53
CA ALA A 57 1.67 -6.82 -11.90
C ALA A 57 3.11 -6.94 -11.37
N CYS A 58 4.10 -6.40 -12.09
CA CYS A 58 5.51 -6.42 -11.67
C CYS A 58 5.71 -5.77 -10.30
N ALA A 59 5.10 -4.60 -10.05
CA ALA A 59 5.19 -3.91 -8.77
C ALA A 59 4.46 -4.68 -7.67
N VAL A 60 3.30 -5.25 -7.99
CA VAL A 60 2.51 -6.05 -7.03
C VAL A 60 3.27 -7.30 -6.61
N CYS A 61 3.89 -8.03 -7.55
CA CYS A 61 4.69 -9.22 -7.25
C CYS A 61 5.87 -8.89 -6.35
N ARG A 62 6.66 -7.87 -6.70
CA ARG A 62 7.81 -7.43 -5.88
C ARG A 62 7.42 -7.03 -4.46
N ILE A 63 6.33 -6.28 -4.29
CA ILE A 63 5.83 -5.89 -2.96
C ILE A 63 5.38 -7.11 -2.14
N ARG A 64 4.85 -8.15 -2.80
CA ARG A 64 4.38 -9.36 -2.12
C ARG A 64 5.50 -10.32 -1.76
N GLU A 65 6.58 -10.33 -2.54
CA GLU A 65 7.83 -11.01 -2.20
C GLU A 65 8.49 -10.39 -0.95
N GLU A 66 8.57 -9.06 -0.90
CA GLU A 66 9.19 -8.34 0.22
C GLU A 66 8.38 -8.43 1.53
N PHE A 67 7.05 -8.43 1.42
CA PHE A 67 6.14 -8.46 2.55
C PHE A 67 5.19 -9.66 2.47
N PRO A 68 5.69 -10.88 2.75
CA PRO A 68 4.88 -12.09 2.69
C PRO A 68 3.78 -12.05 3.75
N SER A 69 2.56 -12.44 3.39
CA SER A 69 1.47 -12.58 4.36
C SER A 69 0.40 -13.52 3.83
N GLU A 70 -0.11 -14.37 4.71
CA GLU A 70 -0.93 -15.56 4.42
C GLU A 70 -2.17 -15.20 3.61
N THR A 71 -2.80 -14.07 3.94
CA THR A 71 -3.98 -13.60 3.21
C THR A 71 -3.54 -12.75 2.02
N THR A 72 -3.67 -13.30 0.82
CA THR A 72 -3.65 -12.52 -0.42
C THR A 72 -5.08 -12.18 -0.82
N THR A 73 -5.41 -10.89 -0.86
CA THR A 73 -6.65 -10.41 -1.50
C THR A 73 -6.30 -9.60 -2.74
N GLY A 74 -7.02 -9.84 -3.84
CA GLY A 74 -6.88 -9.06 -5.09
C GLY A 74 -7.46 -7.64 -5.00
N PHE A 75 -7.40 -6.92 -6.12
CA PHE A 75 -8.01 -5.60 -6.27
C PHE A 75 -9.52 -5.66 -6.00
N LYS A 76 -10.03 -4.67 -5.27
CA LYS A 76 -11.47 -4.50 -5.01
C LYS A 76 -11.86 -3.07 -5.33
N TYR A 77 -13.01 -2.89 -5.96
CA TYR A 77 -13.58 -1.56 -6.15
C TYR A 77 -13.93 -0.90 -4.80
N PRO A 78 -13.84 0.44 -4.72
CA PRO A 78 -14.39 1.16 -3.59
C PRO A 78 -15.91 0.95 -3.57
N ARG A 79 -16.45 0.66 -2.38
CA ARG A 79 -17.89 0.72 -2.12
C ARG A 79 -18.29 2.15 -1.83
#